data_AF-A0A4Q3KHL5-F1
#
_entry.id   AF-A0A4Q3KHL5-F1
#
_cell.length_a   1.000
_cell.length_b   1.000
_cell.length_c   1.000
_cell.angle_alpha   90.00
_cell.angle_beta   90.00
_cell.angle_gamma   90.00
#
_symmetry.space_group_name_H-M   'P 1'
#
loop_
_entity.id
_entity.type
_entity.pdbx_description
1 polymer ?
#
loop_
_entity_poly.entity_id
_entity_poly.type
_entity_poly.pdbx_seq_one_letter_code
_entity_poly.pdbx_strand_id
1 'polypeptide(L)'
;SGMVVRAGRAMQLHGGSLDRAQIDKVVAEHNDEIQRCYEKELLHDSTLQGKLQVEWVIGTTGAVQSVHQMQSTLRSTAVVACVMNSIRTWKFPHPSGGPVTVSYPFLFKGIDF
;
A
#
# COMPACT_ATOMS: atom_id res chain seq x y z
N SER A 1 -13.48 -10.55 5.80
CA SER A 1 -12.55 -10.35 4.67
C SER A 1 -11.18 -9.98 5.19
N GLY A 2 -10.17 -10.67 4.68
CA GLY A 2 -8.81 -10.67 5.20
C GLY A 2 -7.96 -9.54 4.63
N MET A 3 -7.77 -8.50 5.44
CA MET A 3 -6.53 -7.71 5.48
C MET A 3 -6.43 -7.10 6.88
N VAL A 4 -5.41 -7.45 7.65
CA VAL A 4 -5.10 -6.70 8.87
C VAL A 4 -4.30 -5.47 8.43
N VAL A 5 -5.00 -4.45 7.92
CA VAL A 5 -4.44 -3.11 7.65
C VAL A 5 -4.16 -2.43 8.99
N ARG A 6 -3.07 -2.82 9.66
CA ARG A 6 -2.62 -2.11 10.86
C ARG A 6 -1.11 -2.05 10.91
N ALA A 7 -0.56 -1.24 10.02
CA ALA A 7 0.80 -0.80 10.18
C ALA A 7 0.99 0.69 9.86
N GLY A 8 -0.05 1.51 10.00
CA GLY A 8 0.10 2.97 10.08
C GLY A 8 1.12 3.42 11.15
N ARG A 9 1.31 2.61 12.21
CA ARG A 9 2.39 2.80 13.21
C ARG A 9 3.81 2.58 12.67
N ALA A 10 3.99 1.77 11.63
CA ALA A 10 5.29 1.47 11.04
C ALA A 10 5.57 2.29 9.77
N MET A 11 4.60 3.08 9.30
CA MET A 11 4.76 3.96 8.14
C MET A 11 5.92 4.95 8.35
N GLN A 12 6.78 5.11 7.34
CA GLN A 12 7.85 6.10 7.33
C GLN A 12 7.54 7.17 6.30
N LEU A 13 7.82 8.43 6.66
CA LEU A 13 7.60 9.61 5.80
C LEU A 13 8.91 10.37 5.69
N HIS A 14 9.28 10.79 4.48
CA HIS A 14 10.45 11.62 4.21
C HIS A 14 10.10 12.73 3.21
N GLY A 15 10.84 13.85 3.26
CA GLY A 15 10.65 14.99 2.36
C GLY A 15 9.72 16.06 2.93
N GLY A 16 8.72 16.48 2.14
CA GLY A 16 7.69 17.42 2.56
C GLY A 16 6.81 16.89 3.70
N SER A 17 5.71 17.59 3.99
CA SER A 17 4.79 17.25 5.07
C SER A 17 3.39 16.96 4.55
N LEU A 18 2.85 15.83 5.00
CA LEU A 18 1.45 15.43 4.85
C LEU A 18 1.08 14.63 6.10
N ASP A 19 -0.10 14.86 6.68
CA ASP A 19 -0.49 14.18 7.91
C ASP A 19 -0.60 12.67 7.67
N ARG A 20 -0.07 11.88 8.61
CA ARG A 20 -0.23 10.42 8.63
C ARG A 20 -1.70 10.03 8.55
N ALA A 21 -2.59 10.75 9.23
CA ALA A 21 -4.02 10.49 9.19
C ALA A 21 -4.62 10.71 7.78
N GLN A 22 -4.09 11.67 7.01
CA GLN A 22 -4.51 11.90 5.63
C GLN A 22 -4.04 10.78 4.71
N ILE A 23 -2.82 10.27 4.92
CA ILE A 23 -2.29 9.13 4.17
C ILE A 23 -3.08 7.87 4.49
N ASP A 24 -3.27 7.56 5.78
CA ASP A 24 -4.04 6.41 6.23
C ASP A 24 -5.49 6.46 5.73
N LYS A 25 -6.09 7.65 5.65
CA LYS A 25 -7.43 7.82 5.07
C LYS A 25 -7.50 7.39 3.61
N VAL A 26 -6.57 7.83 2.77
CA VAL A 26 -6.52 7.45 1.35
C VAL A 26 -6.25 5.95 1.20
N VAL A 27 -5.31 5.40 1.99
CA VAL A 27 -5.05 3.95 2.00
C VAL A 27 -6.32 3.17 2.36
N ALA A 28 -7.09 3.64 3.35
CA ALA A 28 -8.35 3.01 3.76
C ALA A 28 -9.44 3.11 2.68
N GLU A 29 -9.56 4.26 2.00
CA GLU A 29 -10.51 4.48 0.90
C GLU A 29 -10.26 3.53 -0.29
N HIS A 30 -8.99 3.19 -0.53
CA HIS A 30 -8.60 2.26 -1.59
C HIS A 30 -8.35 0.81 -1.10
N ASN A 31 -8.72 0.48 0.14
CA ASN A 31 -8.46 -0.84 0.71
C ASN A 31 -9.06 -1.98 -0.12
N ASP A 32 -10.24 -1.76 -0.70
CA ASP A 32 -10.91 -2.78 -1.52
C ASP A 32 -10.13 -3.12 -2.81
N GLU A 33 -9.35 -2.19 -3.36
CA GLU A 33 -8.47 -2.47 -4.50
C GLU A 33 -7.35 -3.45 -4.11
N ILE A 34 -6.72 -3.17 -2.97
CA ILE A 34 -5.65 -4.01 -2.42
C ILE A 34 -6.19 -5.39 -2.02
N GLN A 35 -7.41 -5.42 -1.45
CA GLN A 35 -8.11 -6.66 -1.13
C GLN A 35 -8.34 -7.50 -2.37
N ARG A 36 -8.84 -6.92 -3.47
CA ARG A 36 -9.06 -7.62 -4.74
C ARG A 36 -7.77 -8.17 -5.33
N CYS A 37 -6.66 -7.42 -5.23
CA CYS A 37 -5.35 -7.91 -5.67
C CYS A 37 -4.95 -9.21 -4.97
N TYR A 38 -5.25 -9.32 -3.67
CA TYR A 38 -4.92 -10.48 -2.87
C TYR A 38 -5.93 -11.63 -3.06
N GLU A 39 -7.22 -11.34 -3.03
CA GLU A 39 -8.29 -12.34 -3.16
C GLU A 39 -8.22 -13.10 -4.47
N LYS A 40 -7.85 -12.42 -5.57
CA LYS A 40 -7.65 -13.06 -6.87
C LYS A 40 -6.63 -14.20 -6.80
N GLU A 41 -5.55 -14.01 -6.05
CA GLU A 41 -4.45 -14.97 -5.93
C GLU A 41 -4.73 -16.02 -4.84
N LEU A 42 -5.52 -15.67 -3.81
CA LEU A 42 -6.00 -16.62 -2.80
C LEU A 42 -6.88 -17.74 -3.39
N LEU A 43 -7.58 -17.49 -4.51
CA LEU A 43 -8.31 -18.53 -5.22
C LEU A 43 -7.40 -19.63 -5.80
N HIS A 44 -6.12 -19.31 -6.01
CA HIS A 44 -5.12 -20.23 -6.54
C HIS A 44 -4.22 -20.82 -5.46
N ASP A 45 -3.87 -20.02 -4.44
CA ASP A 45 -3.08 -20.42 -3.27
C ASP A 45 -3.74 -19.90 -1.99
N SER A 46 -4.54 -20.75 -1.34
CA SER A 46 -5.23 -20.41 -0.09
C SER A 46 -4.29 -20.22 1.10
N THR A 47 -3.02 -20.62 0.98
CA THR A 47 -2.00 -20.44 2.02
C THR A 47 -1.21 -19.15 1.85
N LEU A 48 -1.47 -18.39 0.78
CA LEU A 48 -0.76 -17.16 0.48
C LEU A 48 -0.90 -16.18 1.63
N GLN A 49 0.22 -15.78 2.21
CA GLN A 49 0.28 -14.82 3.31
C GLN A 49 1.65 -14.15 3.32
N GLY A 50 1.76 -13.02 4.01
CA GLY A 50 3.03 -12.34 4.19
C GLY A 50 2.89 -10.82 4.30
N LYS A 51 4.03 -10.16 4.13
CA LYS A 51 4.16 -8.70 4.19
C LYS A 51 4.70 -8.20 2.85
N LEU A 52 4.20 -7.06 2.43
CA LEU A 52 4.75 -6.28 1.33
C LEU A 52 5.01 -4.85 1.81
N GLN A 53 6.25 -4.41 1.74
CA GLN A 53 6.61 -3.01 1.96
C GLN A 53 6.72 -2.30 0.62
N VAL A 54 5.85 -1.32 0.40
CA VAL A 54 5.81 -0.50 -0.80
C VAL A 54 6.24 0.91 -0.44
N GLU A 55 7.02 1.52 -1.31
CA GLU A 55 7.37 2.93 -1.24
C GLU A 55 6.78 3.67 -2.44
N TRP A 56 6.22 4.86 -2.22
CA TRP A 56 5.78 5.74 -3.30
C TRP A 56 6.05 7.21 -2.99
N VAL A 57 6.15 8.00 -4.05
CA VAL A 57 6.32 9.46 -3.95
C VAL A 57 5.02 10.17 -4.30
N ILE A 58 4.52 10.97 -3.35
CA ILE A 58 3.39 11.88 -3.55
C ILE A 58 3.97 13.21 -4.04
N GLY A 59 3.65 13.60 -5.27
CA GLY A 59 4.05 14.88 -5.84
C GLY A 59 3.32 16.06 -5.17
N THR A 60 3.76 17.28 -5.45
CA THR A 60 3.17 18.51 -4.89
C THR A 60 1.70 18.72 -5.27
N THR A 61 1.24 18.09 -6.36
CA THR A 61 -0.16 18.10 -6.78
C THR A 61 -1.00 17.03 -6.05
N GLY A 62 -0.39 16.21 -5.19
CA GLY A 62 -1.04 15.06 -4.55
C GLY A 62 -1.13 13.80 -5.44
N ALA A 63 -0.69 13.86 -6.70
CA ALA A 63 -0.61 12.67 -7.55
C ALA A 63 0.61 11.80 -7.19
N VAL A 64 0.47 10.49 -7.29
CA VAL A 64 1.60 9.56 -7.15
C VAL A 64 2.53 9.66 -8.37
N GLN A 65 3.82 9.86 -8.13
CA GLN A 65 4.84 10.04 -9.19
C GLN A 65 5.64 8.77 -9.46
N SER A 66 5.90 7.96 -8.43
CA SER A 66 6.61 6.69 -8.55
C SER A 66 6.15 5.71 -7.48
N VAL A 67 6.30 4.41 -7.75
CA VAL A 67 5.96 3.32 -6.83
C VAL A 67 7.00 2.21 -6.97
N HIS A 68 7.58 1.78 -5.85
CA HIS A 68 8.64 0.79 -5.75
C HIS A 68 8.32 -0.27 -4.70
N GLN A 69 8.63 -1.53 -4.99
CA GLN A 69 8.70 -2.58 -3.98
C GLN A 69 10.01 -2.45 -3.22
N MET A 70 9.95 -2.38 -1.88
CA MET A 70 11.15 -2.37 -1.04
C MET A 70 11.50 -3.77 -0.54
N GLN A 71 10.55 -4.44 0.11
CA GLN A 71 10.71 -5.78 0.66
C GLN A 71 9.40 -6.54 0.53
N SER A 72 9.47 -7.85 0.25
CA SER A 72 8.30 -8.70 0.20
C SER A 72 8.62 -10.07 0.78
N THR A 73 7.75 -10.57 1.65
CA THR A 73 7.70 -12.00 2.00
C THR A 73 6.57 -12.72 1.28
N LEU A 74 5.72 -12.00 0.52
CA LEU A 74 4.74 -12.60 -0.37
C LEU A 74 5.45 -13.33 -1.51
N ARG A 75 5.01 -14.57 -1.76
CA ARG A 75 5.52 -15.41 -2.84
C ARG A 75 4.81 -15.16 -4.18
N SER A 76 3.71 -14.41 -4.18
CA SER A 76 2.99 -14.03 -5.41
C SER A 76 3.46 -12.67 -5.92
N THR A 77 4.19 -12.68 -7.04
CA THR A 77 4.56 -11.46 -7.78
C THR A 77 3.34 -10.78 -8.42
N ALA A 78 2.26 -11.54 -8.67
CA ALA A 78 1.01 -11.02 -9.20
C ALA A 78 0.30 -10.10 -8.19
N VAL A 79 0.23 -10.47 -6.90
CA VAL A 79 -0.26 -9.58 -5.84
C VAL A 79 0.58 -8.30 -5.80
N VAL A 80 1.91 -8.43 -5.78
CA VAL A 80 2.82 -7.28 -5.70
C VAL A 80 2.60 -6.30 -6.86
N ALA A 81 2.55 -6.82 -8.10
CA ALA A 81 2.34 -6.00 -9.28
C ALA A 81 0.96 -5.30 -9.27
N CYS A 82 -0.09 -6.03 -8.86
CA CYS A 82 -1.44 -5.48 -8.75
C CYS A 82 -1.50 -4.33 -7.73
N VAL A 83 -0.96 -4.54 -6.52
CA VAL A 83 -0.91 -3.52 -5.47
C VAL A 83 -0.18 -2.26 -5.94
N MET A 84 0.98 -2.43 -6.58
CA MET A 84 1.75 -1.29 -7.09
C MET A 84 0.98 -0.54 -8.20
N ASN A 85 0.26 -1.24 -9.06
CA ASN A 85 -0.56 -0.62 -10.10
C ASN A 85 -1.75 0.15 -9.53
N SER A 86 -2.40 -0.37 -8.48
CA SER A 86 -3.43 0.37 -7.74
C SER A 86 -2.87 1.65 -7.15
N ILE A 87 -1.76 1.59 -6.39
CA ILE A 87 -1.18 2.78 -5.73
C ILE A 87 -0.85 3.89 -6.74
N ARG A 88 -0.42 3.55 -7.96
CA ARG A 88 -0.12 4.54 -9.02
C ARG A 88 -1.33 5.39 -9.40
N THR A 89 -2.56 4.94 -9.19
CA THR A 89 -3.79 5.67 -9.56
C THR A 89 -4.31 6.54 -8.42
N TRP A 90 -3.79 6.38 -7.20
CA TRP A 90 -4.31 7.05 -6.02
C TRP A 90 -4.03 8.56 -6.04
N LYS A 91 -4.92 9.31 -5.40
CA LYS A 91 -4.80 10.76 -5.23
C LYS A 91 -4.79 11.11 -3.75
N PHE A 92 -3.75 11.83 -3.34
CA PHE A 92 -3.58 12.32 -1.98
C PHE A 92 -3.89 13.81 -1.87
N PRO A 93 -4.17 14.33 -0.66
CA PRO A 93 -4.15 15.75 -0.42
C PRO A 93 -2.78 16.36 -0.76
N HIS A 94 -2.78 17.64 -1.11
CA HIS A 94 -1.54 18.32 -1.49
C HIS A 94 -0.59 18.40 -0.29
N PRO A 95 0.64 17.90 -0.41
CA PRO A 95 1.65 18.03 0.63
C PRO A 95 2.17 19.47 0.70
N SER A 96 2.66 19.88 1.87
CA SER A 96 3.38 21.13 2.08
C SER A 96 4.90 20.90 2.06
N GLY A 97 5.70 21.91 1.71
CA GLY A 97 7.16 21.81 1.76
C GLY A 97 7.83 20.92 0.69
N GLY A 98 7.06 20.34 -0.24
CA GLY A 98 7.58 19.56 -1.36
C GLY A 98 6.93 18.18 -1.49
N PRO A 99 7.45 17.32 -2.39
CA PRO A 99 7.01 15.93 -2.50
C PRO A 99 7.25 15.15 -1.21
N VAL A 100 6.42 14.14 -0.96
CA VAL A 100 6.50 13.27 0.22
C VAL A 100 6.74 11.84 -0.22
N THR A 101 7.80 11.21 0.30
CA THR A 101 8.04 9.77 0.13
C THR A 101 7.37 9.02 1.28
N VAL A 102 6.50 8.07 0.95
CA VAL A 102 5.77 7.22 1.90
C VAL A 102 6.27 5.80 1.77
N SER A 103 6.69 5.19 2.89
CA SER A 103 6.96 3.76 2.99
C SER A 103 5.88 3.10 3.83
N TYR A 104 5.04 2.26 3.20
CA TYR A 104 3.87 1.64 3.83
C TYR A 104 3.93 0.11 3.76
N PRO A 105 3.86 -0.57 4.91
CA PRO A 105 3.73 -2.02 4.96
C PRO A 105 2.27 -2.49 4.84
N PHE A 106 1.99 -3.31 3.83
CA PHE A 106 0.77 -4.09 3.70
C PHE A 106 0.96 -5.49 4.31
N LEU A 107 -0.02 -5.94 5.10
CA LEU A 107 -0.01 -7.25 5.75
C LEU A 107 -1.16 -8.09 5.21
N PHE A 108 -0.79 -9.21 4.60
CA PHE A 108 -1.70 -10.19 4.02
C PHE A 108 -1.71 -11.42 4.90
N LYS A 109 -2.90 -11.82 5.35
CA LYS A 109 -3.09 -13.01 6.16
C LYS A 109 -4.11 -13.90 5.48
N GLY A 110 -3.81 -15.19 5.42
CA GLY A 110 -4.79 -16.20 5.04
C GLY A 110 -5.96 -16.19 6.03
N ILE A 111 -7.09 -16.74 5.60
CA ILE A 111 -8.17 -17.06 6.52
C ILE A 111 -7.68 -18.26 7.33
N ASP A 112 -7.33 -18.05 8.61
CA ASP A 112 -7.22 -19.15 9.56
C ASP A 112 -8.64 -19.74 9.70
N PHE A 113 -8.84 -20.99 9.25
CA PHE A 113 -10.08 -21.73 9.44
C PHE A 113 -10.17 -22.32 10.85
#